data_AF-A0A3C0Y358-F1
#
_entry.id   AF-A0A3C0Y358-F1
#
_cell.length_a   1.000
_cell.length_b   1.000
_cell.length_c   1.000
_cell.angle_alpha   90.00
_cell.angle_beta   90.00
_cell.angle_gamma   90.00
#
_symmetry.space_group_name_H-M   'P 1'
#
loop_
_entity.id
_entity.type
_entity.pdbx_description
1 polymer ?
#
loop_
_entity_poly.entity_id
_entity_poly.type
_entity_poly.pdbx_seq_one_letter_code
_entity_poly.pdbx_strand_id
1 'polypeptide(L)'
;DANGNSVPVTDPAKTRKMTDVASCNGCHQKLALHGGGRVDTQFCVMCHNPGTTDANSGNVLNLATMVHKIHAGKLLKSKATAIGGEDYTIWGYNNSKNSYADVGFPQDLRNCTVCHSGANPKTPQGDNWKTKPSKEACLTCHVSGTGSTWDTLHTVVAGIRVAAGAPAKALTNADCADCHKVGSVISPERVHYNQVEANAAKYKMNI
;
A
#
# COMPACT_ATOMS: atom_id res chain seq x y z
N ASP A 1 -18.29 16.05 -7.35
CA ASP A 1 -19.54 16.84 -7.19
C ASP A 1 -19.33 17.83 -6.02
N ALA A 2 -20.35 18.59 -5.65
CA ALA A 2 -20.28 19.54 -4.54
C ALA A 2 -20.06 18.88 -3.15
N ASN A 3 -20.23 17.56 -3.06
CA ASN A 3 -20.03 16.79 -1.84
C ASN A 3 -18.62 16.19 -1.73
N GLY A 4 -17.74 16.49 -2.69
CA GLY A 4 -16.37 15.97 -2.73
C GLY A 4 -16.27 14.55 -3.30
N ASN A 5 -17.33 14.02 -3.91
CA ASN A 5 -17.29 12.75 -4.61
C ASN A 5 -16.68 12.92 -6.00
N SER A 6 -15.97 11.91 -6.49
CA SER A 6 -15.58 11.85 -7.90
C SER A 6 -16.81 11.69 -8.81
N VAL A 7 -16.68 12.12 -10.06
CA VAL A 7 -17.67 11.77 -11.08
C VAL A 7 -17.42 10.31 -11.50
N PRO A 8 -18.44 9.44 -11.57
CA PRO A 8 -18.25 8.05 -11.98
C PRO A 8 -17.70 7.99 -13.40
N VAL A 9 -16.58 7.30 -13.57
CA VAL A 9 -16.12 6.90 -14.90
C VAL A 9 -16.73 5.53 -15.19
N THR A 10 -17.48 5.42 -16.28
CA THR A 10 -18.39 4.30 -16.56
C THR A 10 -17.78 3.14 -17.36
N ASP A 11 -16.53 3.28 -17.80
CA ASP A 11 -15.82 2.25 -18.57
C ASP A 11 -14.77 1.53 -17.68
N PRO A 12 -15.03 0.28 -17.24
CA PRO A 12 -14.09 -0.53 -16.46
C PRO A 12 -12.73 -0.75 -17.12
N ALA A 13 -12.65 -0.72 -18.45
CA ALA A 13 -11.39 -0.89 -19.19
C ALA A 13 -10.53 0.39 -19.21
N LYS A 14 -11.13 1.54 -18.92
CA LYS A 14 -10.45 2.85 -18.84
C LYS A 14 -10.37 3.39 -17.42
N THR A 15 -10.76 2.59 -16.43
CA THR A 15 -10.76 2.99 -15.02
C THR A 15 -9.91 2.07 -14.18
N ARG A 16 -9.41 2.63 -13.08
CA ARG A 16 -8.69 1.89 -12.05
C ARG A 16 -9.26 2.26 -10.69
N LYS A 17 -10.30 1.55 -10.28
CA LYS A 17 -10.92 1.66 -8.96
C LYS A 17 -10.57 0.44 -8.11
N MET A 18 -9.53 0.61 -7.30
CA MET A 18 -8.92 -0.43 -6.46
C MET A 18 -9.55 -0.52 -5.07
N THR A 19 -10.08 0.59 -4.57
CA THR A 19 -10.60 0.75 -3.21
C THR A 19 -11.79 1.71 -3.22
N ASP A 20 -12.70 1.52 -2.28
CA ASP A 20 -13.87 2.37 -2.08
C ASP A 20 -13.77 3.05 -0.71
N VAL A 21 -14.26 4.29 -0.59
CA VAL A 21 -14.22 5.03 0.68
C VAL A 21 -14.95 4.30 1.80
N ALA A 22 -15.94 3.46 1.49
CA ALA A 22 -16.63 2.66 2.49
C ALA A 22 -15.67 1.74 3.28
N SER A 23 -14.64 1.19 2.62
CA SER A 23 -13.60 0.39 3.29
C SER A 23 -12.78 1.23 4.26
N CYS A 24 -12.46 2.48 3.90
CA CYS A 24 -11.75 3.42 4.77
C CYS A 24 -12.59 3.78 6.02
N ASN A 25 -13.88 4.03 5.80
CA ASN A 25 -14.80 4.45 6.86
C ASN A 25 -15.11 3.34 7.87
N GLY A 26 -14.69 2.09 7.60
CA GLY A 26 -14.70 1.02 8.60
C GLY A 26 -13.88 1.35 9.86
N CYS A 27 -12.86 2.21 9.74
CA CYS A 27 -12.13 2.75 10.89
C CYS A 27 -12.24 4.28 11.01
N HIS A 28 -12.34 5.00 9.89
CA HIS A 28 -12.27 6.47 9.89
C HIS A 28 -13.59 7.19 10.23
N GLN A 29 -14.69 6.47 10.48
CA GLN A 29 -16.07 6.99 10.56
C GLN A 29 -16.50 7.74 9.28
N LYS A 30 -15.88 8.91 9.04
CA LYS A 30 -15.90 9.67 7.80
C LYS A 30 -14.50 10.20 7.49
N LEU A 31 -13.82 9.57 6.54
CA LEU A 31 -12.56 10.09 6.02
C LEU A 31 -12.81 11.38 5.23
N ALA A 32 -12.26 12.49 5.70
CA ALA A 32 -12.32 13.77 5.03
C ALA A 32 -11.00 14.54 5.24
N LEU A 33 -10.33 14.89 4.14
CA LEU A 33 -9.01 15.53 4.18
C LEU A 33 -9.03 16.91 3.53
N HIS A 34 -7.98 17.69 3.83
CA HIS A 34 -7.76 19.05 3.32
C HIS A 34 -8.94 20.01 3.58
N GLY A 35 -9.27 20.21 4.86
CA GLY A 35 -10.40 21.05 5.26
C GLY A 35 -11.77 20.36 5.09
N GLY A 36 -11.78 19.06 4.83
CA GLY A 36 -12.98 18.22 4.79
C GLY A 36 -13.65 18.08 3.42
N GLY A 37 -13.14 18.75 2.38
CA GLY A 37 -13.72 18.73 1.04
C GLY A 37 -13.33 17.52 0.17
N ARG A 38 -12.40 16.67 0.62
CA ARG A 38 -11.92 15.50 -0.14
C ARG A 38 -12.24 14.23 0.62
N VAL A 39 -13.21 13.47 0.12
CA VAL A 39 -13.78 12.30 0.79
C VAL A 39 -13.74 11.04 -0.06
N ASP A 40 -13.63 11.15 -1.38
CA ASP A 40 -13.69 10.01 -2.30
C ASP A 40 -12.29 9.61 -2.82
N THR A 41 -12.01 8.31 -2.86
CA THR A 41 -10.70 7.77 -3.25
C THR A 41 -10.33 8.11 -4.69
N GLN A 42 -11.30 8.19 -5.61
CA GLN A 42 -11.05 8.56 -6.99
C GLN A 42 -10.77 10.06 -7.13
N PHE A 43 -11.27 10.90 -6.22
CA PHE A 43 -10.85 12.30 -6.18
C PHE A 43 -9.43 12.43 -5.63
N CYS A 44 -9.08 11.67 -4.59
CA CYS A 44 -7.74 11.67 -4.02
C CYS A 44 -6.67 11.38 -5.07
N VAL A 45 -6.84 10.33 -5.90
CA VAL A 45 -5.84 9.92 -6.91
C VAL A 45 -5.61 10.95 -8.03
N MET A 46 -6.52 11.91 -8.24
CA MET A 46 -6.29 12.95 -9.24
C MET A 46 -5.06 13.80 -8.89
N CYS A 47 -4.84 14.07 -7.61
CA CYS A 47 -3.68 14.80 -7.10
C CYS A 47 -2.62 13.87 -6.51
N HIS A 48 -3.03 12.82 -5.80
CA HIS A 48 -2.14 11.84 -5.19
C HIS A 48 -1.77 10.75 -6.20
N ASN A 49 -0.94 11.13 -7.17
CA ASN A 49 -0.48 10.30 -8.28
C ASN A 49 1.06 10.14 -8.25
N PRO A 50 1.64 9.23 -9.07
CA PRO A 50 3.09 8.98 -9.09
C PRO A 50 3.98 10.18 -9.42
N GLY A 51 3.44 11.21 -10.08
CA GLY A 51 4.20 12.42 -10.45
C GLY A 51 4.21 13.50 -9.35
N THR A 52 3.60 13.24 -8.20
CA THR A 52 3.45 14.23 -7.13
C THR A 52 4.35 13.88 -5.96
N THR A 53 5.13 14.85 -5.48
CA THR A 53 6.13 14.66 -4.42
C THR A 53 6.03 15.83 -3.43
N ASP A 54 6.20 15.55 -2.14
CA ASP A 54 6.40 16.60 -1.15
C ASP A 54 7.82 17.15 -1.27
N ALA A 55 7.94 18.44 -1.60
CA ALA A 55 9.21 19.09 -1.85
C ALA A 55 10.14 19.11 -0.63
N ASN A 56 9.60 19.10 0.59
CA ASN A 56 10.39 19.19 1.81
C ASN A 56 10.97 17.83 2.23
N SER A 57 10.18 16.75 2.12
CA SER A 57 10.62 15.41 2.49
C SER A 57 11.23 14.61 1.33
N GLY A 58 10.91 14.98 0.09
CA GLY A 58 11.22 14.18 -1.11
C GLY A 58 10.33 12.94 -1.25
N ASN A 59 9.34 12.73 -0.38
CA ASN A 59 8.45 11.58 -0.44
C ASN A 59 7.42 11.71 -1.56
N VAL A 60 7.21 10.61 -2.30
CA VAL A 60 6.16 10.51 -3.33
C VAL A 60 4.78 10.46 -2.68
N LEU A 61 3.88 11.31 -3.15
CA LEU A 61 2.52 11.48 -2.64
C LEU A 61 1.47 10.67 -3.42
N ASN A 62 1.90 9.67 -4.19
CA ASN A 62 1.01 8.71 -4.81
C ASN A 62 0.09 8.07 -3.75
N LEU A 63 -1.20 7.92 -4.04
CA LEU A 63 -2.18 7.49 -3.03
C LEU A 63 -1.82 6.14 -2.40
N ALA A 64 -1.36 5.17 -3.21
CA ALA A 64 -0.94 3.87 -2.68
C ALA A 64 0.26 4.00 -1.73
N THR A 65 1.23 4.86 -2.07
CA THR A 65 2.40 5.14 -1.23
C THR A 65 1.99 5.76 0.09
N MET A 66 1.17 6.81 0.05
CA MET A 66 0.69 7.47 1.26
C MET A 66 -0.10 6.53 2.16
N VAL A 67 -1.14 5.89 1.62
CA VAL A 67 -2.04 5.04 2.41
C VAL A 67 -1.25 3.91 3.05
N HIS A 68 -0.44 3.18 2.29
CA HIS A 68 0.33 2.08 2.88
C HIS A 68 1.34 2.56 3.93
N LYS A 69 2.14 3.60 3.64
CA LYS A 69 3.17 4.07 4.59
C LYS A 69 2.57 4.65 5.87
N ILE A 70 1.45 5.38 5.78
CA ILE A 70 0.73 5.91 6.95
C ILE A 70 0.23 4.76 7.84
N HIS A 71 -0.42 3.75 7.26
CA HIS A 71 -0.94 2.63 8.03
C HIS A 71 0.16 1.66 8.49
N ALA A 72 1.27 1.55 7.77
CA ALA A 72 2.44 0.82 8.24
C ALA A 72 3.12 1.52 9.44
N GLY A 73 3.12 2.87 9.45
CA GLY A 73 3.40 3.72 10.60
C GLY A 73 4.55 3.24 11.48
N LYS A 74 4.23 2.87 12.73
CA LYS A 74 5.21 2.37 13.71
C LYS A 74 6.00 1.14 13.24
N LEU A 75 5.39 0.24 12.49
CA LEU A 75 6.08 -0.93 11.94
C LEU A 75 7.07 -0.52 10.85
N LEU A 76 6.70 0.46 10.00
CA LEU A 76 7.59 1.01 8.98
C LEU A 76 8.84 1.67 9.59
N LYS A 77 8.67 2.38 10.72
CA LYS A 77 9.80 2.99 11.43
C LYS A 77 10.67 1.97 12.17
N SER A 78 10.10 0.88 12.63
CA SER A 78 10.77 -0.07 13.53
C SER A 78 11.85 -0.90 12.82
N LYS A 79 13.13 -0.62 13.15
CA LYS A 79 14.27 -1.45 12.74
C LYS A 79 14.28 -2.86 13.32
N ALA A 80 13.43 -3.14 14.31
CA ALA A 80 13.29 -4.46 14.91
C ALA A 80 12.39 -5.41 14.08
N THR A 81 11.79 -4.92 12.99
CA THR A 81 10.95 -5.74 12.10
C THR A 81 11.61 -5.89 10.73
N ALA A 82 11.33 -6.99 10.04
CA ALA A 82 11.86 -7.29 8.70
C ALA A 82 11.44 -6.27 7.61
N ILE A 83 10.55 -5.35 7.93
CA ILE A 83 9.97 -4.37 7.00
C ILE A 83 10.38 -2.92 7.31
N GLY A 84 11.06 -2.65 8.43
CA GLY A 84 11.16 -1.27 8.93
C GLY A 84 12.51 -0.57 8.75
N GLY A 85 12.60 0.62 9.33
CA GLY A 85 13.76 1.53 9.23
C GLY A 85 13.49 2.82 8.47
N GLU A 86 12.23 3.12 8.13
CA GLU A 86 11.83 4.34 7.42
C GLU A 86 10.79 5.13 8.22
N ASP A 87 11.03 6.44 8.39
CA ASP A 87 10.05 7.37 8.96
C ASP A 87 9.35 8.11 7.82
N TYR A 88 8.07 7.79 7.62
CA TYR A 88 7.25 8.49 6.63
C TYR A 88 6.74 9.81 7.21
N THR A 89 7.28 10.92 6.71
CA THR A 89 6.93 12.28 7.13
C THR A 89 6.65 13.15 5.92
N ILE A 90 5.57 13.93 5.98
CA ILE A 90 5.16 14.88 4.93
C ILE A 90 5.04 16.30 5.53
N TRP A 91 5.44 17.32 4.76
CA TRP A 91 5.14 18.70 5.09
C TRP A 91 3.81 19.14 4.45
N GLY A 92 2.90 19.62 5.30
CA GLY A 92 1.54 19.96 4.93
C GLY A 92 1.27 21.46 4.92
N TYR A 93 0.02 21.82 5.18
CA TYR A 93 -0.45 23.21 5.27
C TYR A 93 0.42 24.03 6.22
N ASN A 94 0.76 25.27 5.83
CA ASN A 94 1.65 26.17 6.56
C ASN A 94 3.01 25.55 6.95
N ASN A 95 3.58 24.70 6.07
CA ASN A 95 4.87 24.06 6.29
C ASN A 95 4.91 23.21 7.59
N SER A 96 3.76 22.70 8.02
CA SER A 96 3.66 21.84 9.21
C SER A 96 4.27 20.47 8.94
N LYS A 97 5.15 20.00 9.83
CA LYS A 97 5.73 18.65 9.75
C LYS A 97 4.72 17.63 10.29
N ASN A 98 4.32 16.67 9.47
CA ASN A 98 3.40 15.59 9.83
C ASN A 98 4.13 14.25 9.71
N SER A 99 4.56 13.69 10.85
CA SER A 99 5.15 12.34 10.91
C SER A 99 4.07 11.31 11.21
N TYR A 100 4.15 10.16 10.55
CA TYR A 100 3.26 9.02 10.75
C TYR A 100 3.93 7.87 11.52
N ALA A 101 5.12 8.13 12.06
CA ALA A 101 5.94 7.19 12.82
C ALA A 101 5.22 6.51 14.00
N ASP A 102 4.24 7.17 14.60
CA ASP A 102 3.55 6.68 15.79
C ASP A 102 2.15 6.13 15.46
N VAL A 103 1.73 6.17 14.19
CA VAL A 103 0.46 5.58 13.76
C VAL A 103 0.53 4.07 13.97
N GLY A 104 -0.46 3.54 14.69
CA GLY A 104 -0.72 2.12 14.83
C GLY A 104 -1.90 1.70 13.97
N PHE A 105 -1.75 0.60 13.24
CA PHE A 105 -2.86 -0.01 12.51
C PHE A 105 -3.65 -0.93 13.45
N PRO A 106 -4.99 -0.78 13.56
CA PRO A 106 -5.80 -1.57 14.49
C PRO A 106 -6.08 -3.00 14.03
N GLN A 107 -5.47 -3.43 12.92
CA GLN A 107 -5.60 -4.75 12.31
C GLN A 107 -4.21 -5.27 11.94
N ASP A 108 -4.11 -6.53 11.54
CA ASP A 108 -2.88 -7.03 10.93
C ASP A 108 -2.64 -6.30 9.60
N LEU A 109 -1.44 -5.72 9.43
CA LEU A 109 -1.08 -4.98 8.21
C LEU A 109 -1.09 -5.87 6.96
N ARG A 110 -0.99 -7.19 7.12
CA ARG A 110 -1.11 -8.19 6.04
C ARG A 110 -2.55 -8.43 5.61
N ASN A 111 -3.54 -7.94 6.34
CA ASN A 111 -4.95 -8.03 5.96
C ASN A 111 -5.29 -7.06 4.82
N CYS A 112 -4.81 -7.35 3.61
CA CYS A 112 -5.05 -6.53 2.42
C CYS A 112 -6.55 -6.34 2.15
N THR A 113 -7.38 -7.33 2.53
CA THR A 113 -8.82 -7.34 2.28
C THR A 113 -9.63 -6.34 3.08
N VAL A 114 -9.03 -5.72 4.11
CA VAL A 114 -9.68 -4.62 4.83
C VAL A 114 -9.89 -3.38 3.93
N CYS A 115 -9.02 -3.18 2.94
CA CYS A 115 -9.11 -2.10 1.96
C CYS A 115 -9.43 -2.59 0.54
N HIS A 116 -8.91 -3.75 0.15
CA HIS A 116 -8.96 -4.26 -1.21
C HIS A 116 -9.91 -5.46 -1.36
N SER A 117 -10.91 -5.35 -2.23
CA SER A 117 -11.78 -6.49 -2.54
C SER A 117 -12.24 -6.46 -3.99
N GLY A 118 -11.80 -7.43 -4.80
CA GLY A 118 -12.36 -7.64 -6.14
C GLY A 118 -13.80 -8.14 -6.12
N ALA A 119 -14.28 -8.67 -4.99
CA ALA A 119 -15.68 -9.10 -4.82
C ALA A 119 -16.64 -7.92 -4.62
N ASN A 120 -16.13 -6.74 -4.24
CA ASN A 120 -16.94 -5.53 -4.15
C ASN A 120 -17.15 -4.95 -5.57
N PRO A 121 -18.39 -4.86 -6.08
CA PRO A 121 -18.67 -4.37 -7.43
C PRO A 121 -18.30 -2.89 -7.61
N LYS A 122 -18.13 -2.12 -6.52
CA LYS A 122 -17.62 -0.75 -6.58
C LYS A 122 -16.11 -0.67 -6.80
N THR A 123 -15.39 -1.79 -6.69
CA THR A 123 -13.93 -1.87 -6.87
C THR A 123 -13.58 -3.04 -7.78
N PRO A 124 -13.94 -2.99 -9.07
CA PRO A 124 -13.72 -4.10 -10.00
C PRO A 124 -12.23 -4.45 -10.18
N GLN A 125 -11.32 -3.49 -9.95
CA GLN A 125 -9.88 -3.73 -9.93
C GLN A 125 -9.33 -4.00 -8.51
N GLY A 126 -10.20 -4.28 -7.53
CA GLY A 126 -9.84 -4.43 -6.14
C GLY A 126 -8.81 -5.52 -5.89
N ASP A 127 -8.77 -6.57 -6.71
CA ASP A 127 -7.84 -7.70 -6.58
C ASP A 127 -6.51 -7.52 -7.33
N ASN A 128 -6.25 -6.35 -7.92
CA ASN A 128 -4.97 -6.08 -8.58
C ASN A 128 -3.77 -6.11 -7.61
N TRP A 129 -3.96 -6.00 -6.30
CA TRP A 129 -2.87 -6.21 -5.33
C TRP A 129 -2.29 -7.64 -5.39
N LYS A 130 -3.07 -8.62 -5.86
CA LYS A 130 -2.65 -10.00 -6.07
C LYS A 130 -1.92 -10.17 -7.41
N THR A 131 -2.43 -9.52 -8.45
CA THR A 131 -2.05 -9.81 -9.85
C THR A 131 -1.09 -8.80 -10.48
N LYS A 132 -0.87 -7.64 -9.84
CA LYS A 132 -0.03 -6.55 -10.37
C LYS A 132 1.02 -6.09 -9.35
N PRO A 133 1.93 -6.98 -8.89
CA PRO A 133 3.01 -6.58 -8.00
C PRO A 133 3.93 -5.56 -8.68
N SER A 134 4.41 -4.59 -7.90
CA SER A 134 5.25 -3.50 -8.39
C SER A 134 6.07 -2.90 -7.25
N LYS A 135 7.24 -2.34 -7.56
CA LYS A 135 8.07 -1.65 -6.58
C LYS A 135 7.31 -0.53 -5.88
N GLU A 136 6.52 0.22 -6.64
CA GLU A 136 5.77 1.39 -6.17
C GLU A 136 4.71 1.02 -5.12
N ALA A 137 4.26 -0.24 -5.09
CA ALA A 137 3.30 -0.74 -4.11
C ALA A 137 3.96 -1.59 -3.01
N CYS A 138 4.92 -2.45 -3.34
CA CYS A 138 5.52 -3.36 -2.36
C CYS A 138 6.47 -2.62 -1.41
N LEU A 139 7.25 -1.67 -1.92
CA LEU A 139 8.26 -0.94 -1.16
C LEU A 139 7.69 0.18 -0.28
N THR A 140 6.36 0.29 -0.22
CA THR A 140 5.67 1.18 0.71
C THR A 140 5.60 0.59 2.11
N CYS A 141 5.66 -0.74 2.22
CA CYS A 141 5.76 -1.44 3.49
C CYS A 141 7.10 -2.15 3.61
N HIS A 142 7.60 -2.78 2.55
CA HIS A 142 8.91 -3.42 2.54
C HIS A 142 10.02 -2.38 2.29
N VAL A 143 10.54 -1.77 3.36
CA VAL A 143 11.59 -0.75 3.26
C VAL A 143 12.74 -1.24 2.40
N SER A 144 13.16 -0.39 1.45
CA SER A 144 14.15 -0.72 0.41
C SER A 144 15.47 0.02 0.58
N GLY A 145 15.75 0.51 1.78
CA GLY A 145 17.04 1.10 2.14
C GLY A 145 18.15 0.07 2.15
N THR A 146 19.40 0.51 1.97
CA THR A 146 20.57 -0.38 2.02
C THR A 146 20.62 -1.17 3.32
N GLY A 147 20.82 -2.48 3.24
CA GLY A 147 20.87 -3.38 4.40
C GLY A 147 19.50 -3.77 4.98
N SER A 148 18.39 -3.30 4.41
CA SER A 148 17.06 -3.83 4.72
C SER A 148 16.94 -5.31 4.32
N THR A 149 15.93 -6.00 4.86
CA THR A 149 15.64 -7.38 4.46
C THR A 149 15.31 -7.46 2.96
N TRP A 150 14.57 -6.48 2.42
CA TRP A 150 14.30 -6.44 0.98
C TRP A 150 15.61 -6.32 0.19
N ASP A 151 16.47 -5.36 0.53
CA ASP A 151 17.72 -5.08 -0.18
C ASP A 151 18.66 -6.29 -0.14
N THR A 152 18.80 -6.92 1.02
CA THR A 152 19.66 -8.10 1.21
C THR A 152 19.18 -9.28 0.36
N LEU A 153 17.88 -9.62 0.42
CA LEU A 153 17.34 -10.75 -0.33
C LEU A 153 17.34 -10.49 -1.84
N HIS A 154 16.98 -9.28 -2.26
CA HIS A 154 16.82 -8.96 -3.67
C HIS A 154 18.14 -8.65 -4.37
N THR A 155 19.22 -8.34 -3.64
CA THR A 155 20.57 -8.23 -4.23
C THR A 155 21.05 -9.59 -4.74
N VAL A 156 20.79 -10.67 -4.00
CA VAL A 156 21.09 -12.03 -4.47
C VAL A 156 20.30 -12.34 -5.75
N VAL A 157 19.01 -12.01 -5.77
CA VAL A 157 18.14 -12.23 -6.95
C VAL A 157 18.61 -11.40 -8.15
N ALA A 158 18.94 -10.12 -7.94
CA ALA A 158 19.47 -9.24 -8.98
C ALA A 158 20.79 -9.76 -9.56
N GLY A 159 21.66 -10.30 -8.70
CA GLY A 159 22.91 -10.96 -9.10
C GLY A 159 22.74 -12.10 -10.10
N ILE A 160 21.60 -12.79 -10.04
CA ILE A 160 21.27 -13.94 -10.90
C ILE A 160 20.50 -13.49 -12.15
N ARG A 161 19.55 -12.57 -12.00
CA ARG A 161 18.61 -12.20 -13.09
C ARG A 161 19.09 -11.05 -13.97
N VAL A 162 19.88 -10.14 -13.43
CA VAL A 162 20.34 -8.95 -14.14
C VAL A 162 21.79 -9.14 -14.58
N ALA A 163 22.71 -9.19 -13.60
CA ALA A 163 24.13 -9.45 -13.81
C ALA A 163 24.81 -9.66 -12.46
N ALA A 164 25.96 -10.33 -12.44
CA ALA A 164 26.74 -10.51 -11.22
C ALA A 164 27.07 -9.15 -10.58
N GLY A 165 26.79 -8.99 -9.28
CA GLY A 165 27.01 -7.74 -8.56
C GLY A 165 25.94 -6.66 -8.77
N ALA A 166 24.86 -6.92 -9.52
CA ALA A 166 23.77 -5.97 -9.69
C ALA A 166 23.07 -5.69 -8.34
N PRO A 167 22.74 -4.42 -8.03
CA PRO A 167 22.02 -4.09 -6.81
C PRO A 167 20.55 -4.52 -6.89
N ALA A 168 19.91 -4.77 -5.74
CA ALA A 168 18.47 -5.09 -5.67
C ALA A 168 17.58 -4.14 -6.49
N LYS A 169 17.92 -2.84 -6.49
CA LYS A 169 17.19 -1.79 -7.22
C LYS A 169 17.21 -1.95 -8.74
N ALA A 170 18.12 -2.74 -9.30
CA ALA A 170 18.22 -3.01 -10.73
C ALA A 170 17.11 -3.94 -11.26
N LEU A 171 16.46 -4.73 -10.41
CA LEU A 171 15.29 -5.53 -10.79
C LEU A 171 14.19 -4.64 -11.37
N THR A 172 13.41 -5.10 -12.33
CA THR A 172 12.31 -4.33 -12.92
C THR A 172 10.96 -4.74 -12.33
N ASN A 173 9.89 -3.98 -12.61
CA ASN A 173 8.53 -4.43 -12.26
C ASN A 173 8.13 -5.72 -13.00
N ALA A 174 8.76 -6.04 -14.14
CA ALA A 174 8.56 -7.32 -14.81
C ALA A 174 9.15 -8.48 -13.99
N ASP A 175 10.32 -8.28 -13.38
CA ASP A 175 10.90 -9.28 -12.46
C ASP A 175 10.02 -9.49 -11.22
N CYS A 176 9.47 -8.40 -10.67
CA CYS A 176 8.50 -8.48 -9.58
C CYS A 176 7.28 -9.31 -9.99
N ALA A 177 6.70 -9.00 -11.15
CA ALA A 177 5.55 -9.71 -11.70
C ALA A 177 5.82 -11.16 -12.06
N ASP A 178 7.04 -11.52 -12.47
CA ASP A 178 7.37 -12.92 -12.77
C ASP A 178 7.54 -13.77 -11.50
N CYS A 179 8.28 -13.29 -10.50
CA CYS A 179 8.54 -14.03 -9.26
C CYS A 179 7.32 -14.05 -8.32
N HIS A 180 6.66 -12.90 -8.16
CA HIS A 180 5.53 -12.72 -7.25
C HIS A 180 4.17 -12.85 -7.97
N LYS A 181 4.11 -13.55 -9.12
CA LYS A 181 2.82 -13.86 -9.76
C LYS A 181 1.94 -14.75 -8.91
N VAL A 182 0.64 -14.63 -9.14
CA VAL A 182 -0.37 -15.54 -8.58
C VAL A 182 0.01 -17.00 -8.84
N GLY A 183 -0.17 -17.83 -7.81
CA GLY A 183 0.17 -19.25 -7.84
C GLY A 183 1.64 -19.56 -7.53
N SER A 184 2.53 -18.56 -7.49
CA SER A 184 3.88 -18.77 -6.97
C SER A 184 3.86 -18.94 -5.45
N VAL A 185 4.90 -19.60 -4.90
CA VAL A 185 5.05 -19.81 -3.45
C VAL A 185 5.27 -18.51 -2.66
N ILE A 186 5.62 -17.44 -3.37
CA ILE A 186 5.86 -16.08 -2.84
C ILE A 186 4.85 -15.06 -3.39
N SER A 187 3.72 -15.52 -3.91
CA SER A 187 2.63 -14.66 -4.39
C SER A 187 2.06 -13.79 -3.25
N PRO A 188 1.65 -12.54 -3.51
CA PRO A 188 1.16 -11.63 -2.48
C PRO A 188 0.03 -12.24 -1.64
N GLU A 189 -0.96 -12.87 -2.28
CA GLU A 189 -2.10 -13.48 -1.61
C GLU A 189 -1.74 -14.66 -0.72
N ARG A 190 -0.65 -15.37 -1.04
CA ARG A 190 -0.17 -16.50 -0.25
C ARG A 190 0.65 -16.04 0.96
N VAL A 191 1.59 -15.13 0.76
CA VAL A 191 2.53 -14.72 1.83
C VAL A 191 1.93 -13.68 2.78
N HIS A 192 0.89 -12.96 2.35
CA HIS A 192 0.11 -12.07 3.21
C HIS A 192 -1.17 -12.72 3.73
N TYR A 193 -1.33 -14.04 3.59
CA TYR A 193 -2.49 -14.73 4.14
C TYR A 193 -2.57 -14.54 5.66
N ASN A 194 -3.65 -13.92 6.11
CA ASN A 194 -3.88 -13.71 7.54
C ASN A 194 -4.52 -14.96 8.16
N GLN A 195 -3.66 -15.88 8.57
CA GLN A 195 -4.07 -17.13 9.23
C GLN A 195 -4.85 -16.88 10.53
N VAL A 196 -4.53 -15.82 11.28
CA VAL A 196 -5.16 -15.54 12.57
C VAL A 196 -6.64 -15.21 12.36
N GLU A 197 -6.96 -14.30 11.45
CA GLU A 197 -8.35 -13.95 11.11
C GLU A 197 -9.10 -15.15 10.55
N ALA A 198 -8.48 -15.91 9.64
CA ALA A 198 -9.10 -17.08 9.04
C ALA A 198 -9.38 -18.20 10.06
N ASN A 199 -8.54 -18.33 11.08
CA ASN A 199 -8.76 -19.28 12.16
C ASN A 199 -9.80 -18.78 13.15
N ALA A 200 -9.73 -17.51 13.57
CA ALA A 200 -10.67 -16.91 14.50
C ALA A 200 -12.13 -17.04 14.01
N ALA A 201 -12.36 -16.88 12.70
CA ALA A 201 -13.68 -17.05 12.08
C ALA A 201 -14.28 -18.46 12.25
N LYS A 202 -13.46 -19.48 12.56
CA LYS A 202 -13.92 -20.87 12.78
C LYS A 202 -14.36 -21.14 14.21
N TYR A 203 -14.01 -20.27 15.16
CA TYR A 203 -14.36 -20.43 16.56
C TYR A 203 -15.55 -19.54 16.92
N LYS A 204 -16.53 -20.09 17.64
CA LYS A 204 -17.63 -19.33 18.24
C LYS A 204 -17.61 -19.57 19.74
N MET A 205 -17.66 -18.50 20.52
CA MET A 205 -17.92 -18.59 21.95
C MET A 205 -19.42 -18.87 22.12
N ASN A 206 -19.75 -20.05 22.65
CA ASN A 206 -21.09 -20.30 23.20
C ASN A 206 -21.08 -19.76 24.64
N ILE A 207 -21.81 -18.68 24.85
CA ILE A 207 -22.03 -18.03 26.15
C ILE A 207 -23.43 -18.38 26.62
#